data_AF-F2C9W0-F1
#
_entry.id   AF-F2C9W0-F1
#
_cell.length_a   1.000
_cell.length_b   1.000
_cell.length_c   1.000
_cell.angle_alpha   90.00
_cell.angle_beta   90.00
_cell.angle_gamma   90.00
#
_symmetry.space_group_name_H-M   'P 1'
#
loop_
_entity.id
_entity.type
_entity.pdbx_description
1 polymer ?
#
loop_
_entity_poly.entity_id
_entity_poly.type
_entity_poly.pdbx_seq_one_letter_code
_entity_poly.pdbx_strand_id
1 'polypeptide(L)'
;MVIDLLEEVPQANQALALDWYKNNGYSDIGKAVFDIKYSYILNQSLTVLQLDRALDFLVNSLLEFTYDMDLILPVPSFNPNHKKNTGGDLKIMYMVAERLGAISGRKFDFTVLEKTSSNQAKDSLLNESDYISKKLPPQIKKVLLIDDLFGEGNTAKNTISVLKRANPNIFVRFISLTKNKYGGIHKFYDCRISKYDAYHISDNGDASIDLYFYKNDKAERVKIWSNHNLFQEIKDTYDKKGFNKVFEFSIYKKQNGYWQIDDI
;
A
#
# COMPACT_ATOMS: atom_id res chain seq x y z
N MET A 1 6.28 5.36 16.98
CA MET A 1 7.54 5.90 16.40
C MET A 1 7.20 6.32 14.99
N VAL A 2 7.37 7.60 14.65
CA VAL A 2 7.04 8.08 13.30
C VAL A 2 8.14 7.65 12.31
N ILE A 3 7.73 7.15 11.15
CA ILE A 3 8.61 6.67 10.08
C ILE A 3 8.57 7.69 8.94
N ASP A 4 9.72 8.22 8.54
CA ASP A 4 9.83 9.11 7.38
C ASP A 4 9.61 8.32 6.08
N LEU A 5 8.78 8.88 5.19
CA LEU A 5 8.45 8.30 3.89
C LEU A 5 8.82 9.23 2.72
N LEU A 6 9.48 10.36 2.97
CA LEU A 6 9.68 11.39 1.95
C LEU A 6 10.51 10.89 0.76
N GLU A 7 11.51 10.03 1.01
CA GLU A 7 12.28 9.39 -0.07
C GLU A 7 11.42 8.47 -0.96
N GLU A 8 10.40 7.83 -0.39
CA GLU A 8 9.50 6.92 -1.10
C GLU A 8 8.33 7.67 -1.78
N VAL A 9 8.00 8.86 -1.29
CA VAL A 9 6.91 9.71 -1.81
C VAL A 9 7.38 11.15 -2.02
N PRO A 10 8.34 11.38 -2.95
CA PRO A 10 8.95 12.71 -3.15
C PRO A 10 7.98 13.74 -3.74
N GLN A 11 6.80 13.31 -4.20
CA GLN A 11 5.75 14.21 -4.68
C GLN A 11 5.07 14.95 -3.52
N ALA A 12 5.11 14.42 -2.30
CA ALA A 12 4.56 15.06 -1.12
C ALA A 12 5.47 16.20 -0.64
N ASN A 13 4.91 17.16 0.11
CA ASN A 13 5.73 18.13 0.84
C ASN A 13 6.19 17.57 2.18
N GLN A 14 5.41 16.67 2.76
CA GLN A 14 5.72 15.87 3.94
C GLN A 14 5.11 14.49 3.76
N ALA A 15 5.83 13.42 4.09
CA ALA A 15 5.31 12.05 4.01
C ALA A 15 5.80 11.26 5.22
N LEU A 16 4.88 10.62 5.95
CA LEU A 16 5.22 9.83 7.14
C LEU A 16 4.23 8.67 7.36
N ALA A 17 4.68 7.65 8.10
CA ALA A 17 3.80 6.66 8.71
C ALA A 17 3.87 6.75 10.23
N LEU A 18 2.73 6.60 10.91
CA LEU A 18 2.68 6.76 12.38
C LEU A 18 3.28 5.57 13.13
N ASP A 19 3.17 4.36 12.56
CA ASP A 19 3.72 3.15 13.13
C ASP A 19 3.94 2.04 12.08
N TRP A 20 4.54 0.94 12.47
CA TRP A 20 4.57 -0.29 11.67
C TRP A 20 3.22 -1.00 11.73
N TYR A 21 2.77 -1.60 10.62
CA TYR A 21 1.57 -2.43 10.62
C TYR A 21 1.74 -3.68 11.48
N LYS A 22 2.92 -4.31 11.37
CA LYS A 22 3.35 -5.44 12.20
C LYS A 22 4.83 -5.32 12.58
N ASN A 23 5.15 -5.59 13.84
CA ASN A 23 6.50 -5.68 14.40
C ASN A 23 6.51 -6.68 15.56
N ASN A 24 6.80 -7.97 15.30
CA ASN A 24 6.64 -9.10 16.25
C ASN A 24 5.20 -9.29 16.78
N GLY A 25 4.21 -8.91 15.96
CA GLY A 25 2.80 -8.78 16.32
C GLY A 25 2.22 -7.55 15.64
N TYR A 26 0.92 -7.28 15.80
CA TYR A 26 0.39 -5.97 15.42
C TYR A 26 0.92 -4.90 16.39
N SER A 27 1.28 -3.72 15.89
CA SER A 27 1.40 -2.53 16.75
C SER A 27 0.00 -2.10 17.22
N ASP A 28 -0.09 -1.15 18.15
CA ASP A 28 -1.41 -0.67 18.61
C ASP A 28 -2.21 -0.02 17.47
N ILE A 29 -1.56 0.81 16.64
CA ILE A 29 -2.20 1.41 15.46
C ILE A 29 -2.52 0.33 14.43
N GLY A 30 -1.61 -0.62 14.19
CA GLY A 30 -1.82 -1.75 13.28
C GLY A 30 -2.97 -2.65 13.72
N LYS A 31 -3.14 -2.85 15.03
CA LYS A 31 -4.22 -3.64 15.62
C LYS A 31 -5.56 -2.92 15.45
N ALA A 32 -5.62 -1.61 15.72
CA ALA A 32 -6.83 -0.83 15.50
C ALA A 32 -7.25 -0.81 14.02
N VAL A 33 -6.30 -0.63 13.10
CA VAL A 33 -6.55 -0.75 11.64
C VAL A 33 -7.07 -2.15 11.29
N PHE A 34 -6.42 -3.20 11.79
CA PHE A 34 -6.85 -4.59 11.55
C PHE A 34 -8.26 -4.84 12.07
N ASP A 35 -8.58 -4.38 13.28
CA ASP A 35 -9.86 -4.60 13.92
C ASP A 35 -11.00 -3.93 13.16
N ILE A 36 -10.82 -2.69 12.70
CA ILE A 36 -11.85 -2.03 11.90
C ILE A 36 -11.99 -2.72 10.53
N LYS A 37 -10.87 -3.00 9.85
CA LYS A 37 -10.88 -3.54 8.48
C LYS A 37 -11.39 -4.97 8.38
N TYR A 38 -10.92 -5.84 9.27
CA TYR A 38 -11.20 -7.27 9.19
C TYR A 38 -12.27 -7.69 10.21
N SER A 39 -12.16 -7.26 11.46
CA SER A 39 -13.11 -7.70 12.48
C SER A 39 -14.46 -7.00 12.35
N TYR A 40 -14.51 -5.68 12.08
CA TYR A 40 -15.78 -4.96 11.90
C TYR A 40 -16.33 -5.03 10.47
N ILE A 41 -15.59 -4.51 9.48
CA ILE A 41 -16.10 -4.37 8.10
C ILE A 41 -16.29 -5.73 7.43
N LEU A 42 -15.27 -6.60 7.48
CA LEU A 42 -15.32 -7.88 6.77
C LEU A 42 -16.10 -8.96 7.54
N ASN A 43 -15.81 -9.13 8.83
CA ASN A 43 -16.31 -10.26 9.62
C ASN A 43 -17.53 -9.92 10.51
N GLN A 44 -17.86 -8.64 10.67
CA GLN A 44 -18.97 -8.18 11.52
C GLN A 44 -18.92 -8.72 12.97
N SER A 45 -17.72 -8.93 13.51
CA SER A 45 -17.49 -9.54 14.82
C SER A 45 -17.21 -8.52 15.93
N LEU A 46 -17.06 -7.23 15.61
CA LEU A 46 -16.92 -6.16 16.59
C LEU A 46 -18.24 -5.43 16.84
N THR A 47 -18.46 -5.07 18.10
CA THR A 47 -19.54 -4.17 18.49
C THR A 47 -19.27 -2.73 18.06
N VAL A 48 -20.32 -1.92 17.96
CA VAL A 48 -20.21 -0.47 17.67
C VAL A 48 -19.32 0.24 18.70
N LEU A 49 -19.41 -0.13 19.99
CA LEU A 49 -18.56 0.44 21.03
C LEU A 49 -17.07 0.14 20.83
N GLN A 50 -16.73 -1.07 20.37
CA GLN A 50 -15.34 -1.44 20.08
C GLN A 50 -14.83 -0.73 18.82
N LEU A 51 -15.67 -0.60 17.80
CA LEU A 51 -15.38 0.22 16.62
C LEU A 51 -15.09 1.67 17.03
N ASP A 52 -15.93 2.27 17.86
CA ASP A 52 -15.78 3.66 18.28
C ASP A 52 -14.46 3.89 19.01
N ARG A 53 -14.11 3.00 19.95
CA ARG A 53 -12.81 3.06 20.64
C ARG A 53 -11.63 2.97 19.68
N ALA A 54 -11.69 2.06 18.70
CA ALA A 54 -10.64 1.91 17.71
C ALA A 54 -10.52 3.16 16.81
N LEU A 55 -11.65 3.71 16.36
CA LEU A 55 -11.67 4.95 15.57
C LEU A 55 -11.13 6.14 16.36
N ASP A 56 -11.55 6.31 17.61
CA ASP A 56 -11.10 7.40 18.46
C ASP A 56 -9.60 7.33 18.71
N PHE A 57 -9.06 6.12 18.93
CA PHE A 57 -7.62 5.90 19.04
C PHE A 57 -6.86 6.33 17.78
N LEU A 58 -7.33 5.93 16.59
CA LEU A 58 -6.71 6.32 15.31
C LEU A 58 -6.82 7.82 15.06
N VAL A 59 -7.97 8.42 15.34
CA VAL A 59 -8.21 9.86 15.16
C VAL A 59 -7.33 10.67 16.10
N ASN A 60 -7.23 10.29 17.38
CA ASN A 60 -6.37 10.95 18.35
C ASN A 60 -4.90 10.91 17.93
N SER A 61 -4.47 9.80 17.32
CA SER A 61 -3.11 9.66 16.77
C SER A 61 -2.84 10.59 15.57
N LEU A 62 -3.89 11.10 14.91
CA LEU A 62 -3.79 11.99 13.75
C LEU A 62 -4.01 13.48 14.10
N LEU A 63 -4.56 13.81 15.28
CA LEU A 63 -5.02 15.16 15.60
C LEU A 63 -3.93 16.23 15.46
N GLU A 64 -2.71 15.93 15.93
CA GLU A 64 -1.59 16.88 15.89
C GLU A 64 -1.21 17.31 14.46
N PHE A 65 -1.55 16.49 13.46
CA PHE A 65 -1.24 16.77 12.06
C PHE A 65 -2.34 17.56 11.33
N THR A 66 -3.40 17.96 12.03
CA THR A 66 -4.52 18.71 11.43
C THR A 66 -4.46 20.22 11.64
N TYR A 67 -3.62 20.70 12.57
CA TYR A 67 -3.68 22.07 13.05
C TYR A 67 -3.44 23.14 11.99
N ASP A 68 -2.59 22.89 11.01
CA ASP A 68 -2.27 23.85 9.96
C ASP A 68 -2.85 23.49 8.59
N MET A 69 -3.79 22.54 8.53
CA MET A 69 -4.35 21.99 7.29
C MET A 69 -5.70 22.62 6.95
N ASP A 70 -5.97 22.85 5.66
CA ASP A 70 -7.23 23.43 5.19
C ASP A 70 -8.28 22.35 4.88
N LEU A 71 -7.82 21.17 4.46
CA LEU A 71 -8.66 20.09 3.96
C LEU A 71 -8.06 18.71 4.28
N ILE A 72 -8.90 17.81 4.78
CA ILE A 72 -8.58 16.39 5.00
C ILE A 72 -9.15 15.58 3.84
N LEU A 73 -8.30 14.75 3.23
CA LEU A 73 -8.68 13.82 2.18
C LEU A 73 -8.24 12.40 2.59
N PRO A 74 -9.11 11.38 2.51
CA PRO A 74 -8.64 10.01 2.50
C PRO A 74 -7.98 9.69 1.15
N VAL A 75 -6.98 8.80 1.14
CA VAL A 75 -6.54 8.15 -0.09
C VAL A 75 -7.75 7.44 -0.71
N PRO A 76 -8.06 7.71 -1.99
CA PRO A 76 -9.31 7.29 -2.56
C PRO A 76 -9.38 5.77 -2.74
N SER A 77 -10.50 5.19 -2.34
CA SER A 77 -10.84 3.79 -2.58
C SER A 77 -11.86 3.68 -3.71
N PHE A 78 -11.95 2.53 -4.35
CA PHE A 78 -12.98 2.28 -5.37
C PHE A 78 -14.35 2.13 -4.70
N ASN A 79 -15.37 2.75 -5.29
CA ASN A 79 -16.77 2.74 -4.83
C ASN A 79 -16.96 2.87 -3.31
N PRO A 80 -16.42 3.91 -2.65
CA PRO A 80 -16.47 4.05 -1.20
C PRO A 80 -17.86 4.52 -0.75
N ASN A 81 -18.32 4.00 0.39
CA ASN A 81 -19.55 4.46 1.03
C ASN A 81 -19.35 5.84 1.64
N HIS A 82 -20.22 6.79 1.28
CA HIS A 82 -20.34 8.08 1.94
C HIS A 82 -21.69 8.74 1.61
N LYS A 83 -21.97 9.92 2.19
CA LYS A 83 -23.25 10.65 2.03
C LYS A 83 -23.73 10.85 0.58
N LYS A 84 -22.81 10.86 -0.40
CA LYS A 84 -23.13 11.03 -1.84
C LYS A 84 -23.04 9.71 -2.64
N ASN A 85 -22.65 8.61 -1.99
CA ASN A 85 -22.56 7.27 -2.56
C ASN A 85 -22.94 6.23 -1.50
N THR A 86 -24.22 6.13 -1.18
CA THR A 86 -24.71 5.26 -0.09
C THR A 86 -24.73 3.77 -0.46
N GLY A 87 -24.61 3.44 -1.75
CA GLY A 87 -24.46 2.06 -2.26
C GLY A 87 -23.01 1.58 -2.32
N GLY A 88 -22.05 2.39 -1.89
CA GLY A 88 -20.63 2.03 -1.87
C GLY A 88 -20.25 1.11 -0.71
N ASP A 89 -19.02 0.62 -0.76
CA ASP A 89 -18.40 -0.21 0.28
C ASP A 89 -17.90 0.65 1.45
N LEU A 90 -18.15 0.21 2.68
CA LEU A 90 -17.53 0.83 3.86
C LEU A 90 -16.00 0.73 3.78
N LYS A 91 -15.31 1.86 3.95
CA LYS A 91 -13.84 1.95 3.95
C LYS A 91 -13.36 2.73 5.17
N ILE A 92 -12.39 2.16 5.89
CA ILE A 92 -11.83 2.72 7.14
C ILE A 92 -11.42 4.19 7.01
N MET A 93 -10.70 4.57 5.94
CA MET A 93 -10.17 5.94 5.83
C MET A 93 -11.26 7.00 5.63
N TYR A 94 -12.43 6.62 5.12
CA TYR A 94 -13.56 7.53 5.01
C TYR A 94 -14.21 7.77 6.38
N MET A 95 -14.29 6.72 7.20
CA MET A 95 -14.76 6.82 8.59
C MET A 95 -13.79 7.65 9.45
N VAL A 96 -12.48 7.41 9.29
CA VAL A 96 -11.43 8.17 10.00
C VAL A 96 -11.44 9.63 9.56
N ALA A 97 -11.53 9.93 8.25
CA ALA A 97 -11.56 11.31 7.76
C ALA A 97 -12.79 12.10 8.25
N GLU A 98 -13.99 11.49 8.25
CA GLU A 98 -15.20 12.15 8.77
C GLU A 98 -15.07 12.46 10.27
N ARG A 99 -14.64 11.48 11.07
CA ARG A 99 -14.47 11.67 12.52
C ARG A 99 -13.34 12.65 12.85
N LEU A 100 -12.21 12.56 12.14
CA LEU A 100 -11.09 13.49 12.29
C LEU A 100 -11.52 14.93 11.96
N GLY A 101 -12.27 15.13 10.88
CA GLY A 101 -12.82 16.44 10.52
C GLY A 101 -13.79 16.98 11.57
N ALA A 102 -14.66 16.13 12.11
CA ALA A 102 -15.59 16.51 13.18
C ALA A 102 -14.87 16.94 14.47
N ILE A 103 -13.85 16.20 14.90
CA ILE A 103 -13.12 16.50 16.14
C ILE A 103 -12.15 17.68 15.99
N SER A 104 -11.44 17.77 14.86
CA SER A 104 -10.48 18.85 14.60
C SER A 104 -11.12 20.16 14.14
N GLY A 105 -12.40 20.15 13.75
CA GLY A 105 -13.07 21.27 13.11
C GLY A 105 -12.58 21.55 11.68
N ARG A 106 -11.81 20.65 11.08
CA ARG A 106 -11.29 20.78 9.70
C ARG A 106 -12.25 20.23 8.68
N LYS A 107 -12.25 20.83 7.50
CA LYS A 107 -13.06 20.37 6.36
C LYS A 107 -12.52 19.04 5.85
N PHE A 108 -13.42 18.17 5.40
CA PHE A 108 -13.09 16.98 4.63
C PHE A 108 -13.97 16.93 3.38
N ASP A 109 -13.46 16.36 2.28
CA ASP A 109 -14.21 16.23 1.03
C ASP A 109 -13.83 14.96 0.27
N PHE A 110 -14.78 14.02 0.19
CA PHE A 110 -14.59 12.74 -0.48
C PHE A 110 -14.70 12.80 -2.00
N THR A 111 -15.02 13.97 -2.56
CA THR A 111 -15.22 14.16 -4.00
C THR A 111 -14.04 14.83 -4.70
N VAL A 112 -13.01 15.24 -3.95
CA VAL A 112 -11.82 15.89 -4.53
C VAL A 112 -10.89 14.89 -5.20
N LEU A 113 -10.75 13.70 -4.61
CA LEU A 113 -9.93 12.60 -5.12
C LEU A 113 -10.82 11.36 -5.24
N GLU A 114 -10.83 10.77 -6.42
CA GLU A 114 -11.65 9.60 -6.71
C GLU A 114 -10.78 8.55 -7.42
N LYS A 115 -11.04 7.28 -7.09
CA LYS A 115 -10.42 6.14 -7.76
C LYS A 115 -11.44 5.53 -8.71
N THR A 116 -11.11 5.52 -10.00
CA THR A 116 -12.04 5.15 -11.09
C THR A 116 -11.99 3.66 -11.42
N SER A 117 -10.90 2.98 -11.09
CA SER A 117 -10.71 1.54 -11.34
C SER A 117 -11.00 0.67 -10.12
N SER A 118 -11.58 -0.51 -10.33
CA SER A 118 -11.71 -1.56 -9.29
C SER A 118 -10.38 -2.25 -8.95
N ASN A 119 -9.36 -2.11 -9.81
CA ASN A 119 -8.01 -2.66 -9.63
C ASN A 119 -7.46 -2.38 -8.24
N GLN A 120 -6.97 -3.39 -7.52
CA GLN A 120 -6.40 -3.21 -6.18
C GLN A 120 -4.88 -3.26 -6.23
N ALA A 121 -4.21 -2.50 -5.34
CA ALA A 121 -2.75 -2.42 -5.28
C ALA A 121 -2.08 -3.76 -4.94
N LYS A 122 -2.84 -4.70 -4.36
CA LYS A 122 -2.38 -6.07 -4.08
C LYS A 122 -2.49 -6.99 -5.30
N ASP A 123 -3.37 -6.69 -6.26
CA ASP A 123 -3.71 -7.57 -7.38
C ASP A 123 -3.13 -7.03 -8.72
N SER A 124 -2.67 -5.78 -8.76
CA SER A 124 -2.26 -5.11 -10.00
C SER A 124 -1.33 -3.90 -9.73
N LEU A 125 -0.52 -3.55 -10.74
CA LEU A 125 0.21 -2.29 -10.75
C LEU A 125 -0.76 -1.14 -11.04
N LEU A 126 -1.00 -0.31 -10.02
CA LEU A 126 -1.84 0.88 -10.17
C LEU A 126 -1.08 1.98 -10.89
N ASN A 127 -1.79 2.70 -11.75
CA ASN A 127 -1.28 3.81 -12.54
C ASN A 127 -2.00 5.11 -12.19
N GLU A 128 -1.47 6.25 -12.63
CA GLU A 128 -2.11 7.55 -12.37
C GLU A 128 -3.49 7.67 -13.02
N SER A 129 -3.76 6.95 -14.12
CA SER A 129 -5.07 6.91 -14.80
C SER A 129 -6.18 6.28 -13.97
N ASP A 130 -5.83 5.52 -12.93
CA ASP A 130 -6.80 4.94 -11.99
C ASP A 130 -7.37 5.98 -11.02
N TYR A 131 -6.86 7.22 -11.07
CA TYR A 131 -7.21 8.31 -10.17
C TYR A 131 -7.56 9.58 -10.93
N ILE A 132 -8.51 10.33 -10.37
CA ILE A 132 -8.87 11.67 -10.84
C ILE A 132 -8.90 12.64 -9.67
N SER A 133 -8.59 13.91 -9.94
CA SER A 133 -8.70 14.98 -8.96
C SER A 133 -9.41 16.20 -9.52
N LYS A 134 -10.21 16.85 -8.68
CA LYS A 134 -10.87 18.12 -8.99
C LYS A 134 -9.96 19.30 -8.65
N LYS A 135 -10.18 20.41 -9.35
CA LYS A 135 -9.57 21.69 -9.00
C LYS A 135 -10.16 22.19 -7.68
N LEU A 136 -9.29 22.48 -6.72
CA LEU A 136 -9.67 22.97 -5.41
C LEU A 136 -9.97 24.48 -5.46
N PRO A 137 -10.88 24.96 -4.60
CA PRO A 137 -11.08 26.38 -4.39
C PRO A 137 -9.77 27.09 -3.99
N PRO A 138 -9.50 28.34 -4.45
CA PRO A 138 -8.24 29.03 -4.23
C PRO A 138 -7.81 29.18 -2.77
N GLN A 139 -8.76 29.18 -1.82
CA GLN A 139 -8.51 29.27 -0.39
C GLN A 139 -7.94 28.00 0.24
N ILE A 140 -8.05 26.85 -0.43
CA ILE A 140 -7.44 25.59 0.03
C ILE A 140 -6.00 25.57 -0.47
N LYS A 141 -5.04 25.67 0.45
CA LYS A 141 -3.60 25.70 0.17
C LYS A 141 -2.85 24.49 0.72
N LYS A 142 -3.39 23.85 1.76
CA LYS A 142 -2.78 22.74 2.48
C LYS A 142 -3.75 21.58 2.65
N VAL A 143 -3.35 20.41 2.15
CA VAL A 143 -4.12 19.17 2.22
C VAL A 143 -3.40 18.17 3.11
N LEU A 144 -4.16 17.57 4.04
CA LEU A 144 -3.78 16.34 4.74
C LEU A 144 -4.39 15.15 4.00
N LEU A 145 -3.53 14.33 3.37
CA LEU A 145 -3.91 13.09 2.71
C LEU A 145 -3.62 11.90 3.64
N ILE A 146 -4.65 11.15 4.04
CA ILE A 146 -4.52 10.05 4.99
C ILE A 146 -4.74 8.67 4.36
N ASP A 147 -3.92 7.69 4.74
CA ASP A 147 -3.99 6.30 4.26
C ASP A 147 -3.98 5.29 5.42
N ASP A 148 -4.50 4.07 5.20
CA ASP A 148 -4.50 3.02 6.24
C ASP A 148 -3.16 2.29 6.33
N LEU A 149 -2.61 1.92 5.17
CA LEU A 149 -1.42 1.09 5.08
C LEU A 149 -0.52 1.49 3.91
N PHE A 150 0.66 2.01 4.24
CA PHE A 150 1.72 2.26 3.30
C PHE A 150 2.48 0.97 2.94
N GLY A 151 2.42 0.58 1.68
CA GLY A 151 3.25 -0.48 1.10
C GLY A 151 4.53 0.08 0.47
N GLU A 152 4.53 0.15 -0.87
CA GLU A 152 5.68 0.60 -1.69
C GLU A 152 5.55 2.04 -2.17
N GLY A 153 4.51 2.75 -1.74
CA GLY A 153 4.27 4.14 -2.12
C GLY A 153 3.57 4.39 -3.45
N ASN A 154 3.31 3.37 -4.29
CA ASN A 154 2.63 3.57 -5.59
C ASN A 154 1.28 4.30 -5.49
N THR A 155 0.42 3.88 -4.56
CA THR A 155 -0.88 4.53 -4.30
C THR A 155 -0.69 6.00 -3.91
N ALA A 156 0.22 6.28 -2.97
CA ALA A 156 0.52 7.64 -2.51
C ALA A 156 1.07 8.49 -3.65
N LYS A 157 2.07 8.00 -4.38
CA LYS A 157 2.67 8.64 -5.55
C LYS A 157 1.61 9.04 -6.56
N ASN A 158 0.80 8.08 -7.02
CA ASN A 158 -0.19 8.32 -8.07
C ASN A 158 -1.27 9.31 -7.61
N THR A 159 -1.78 9.15 -6.39
CA THR A 159 -2.81 10.02 -5.83
C THR A 159 -2.32 11.46 -5.69
N ILE A 160 -1.09 11.65 -5.18
CA ILE A 160 -0.51 12.98 -4.97
C ILE A 160 -0.14 13.63 -6.30
N SER A 161 0.39 12.88 -7.26
CA SER A 161 0.66 13.35 -8.62
C SER A 161 -0.59 13.95 -9.26
N VAL A 162 -1.72 13.22 -9.21
CA VAL A 162 -2.98 13.68 -9.82
C VAL A 162 -3.55 14.89 -9.08
N LEU A 163 -3.46 14.92 -7.73
CA LEU A 163 -3.86 16.08 -6.94
C LEU A 163 -3.07 17.34 -7.31
N LYS A 164 -1.74 17.23 -7.37
CA LYS A 164 -0.84 18.36 -7.69
C LYS A 164 -0.95 18.79 -9.15
N ARG A 165 -1.22 17.87 -10.08
CA ARG A 165 -1.51 18.23 -11.48
C ARG A 165 -2.73 19.13 -11.59
N ALA A 166 -3.81 18.80 -10.88
CA ALA A 166 -5.01 19.63 -10.83
C ALA A 166 -4.81 20.93 -10.01
N ASN A 167 -3.85 20.92 -9.07
CA ASN A 167 -3.61 21.99 -8.11
C ASN A 167 -2.10 22.27 -7.91
N PRO A 168 -1.42 22.93 -8.86
CA PRO A 168 0.06 22.98 -8.93
C PRO A 168 0.80 23.53 -7.70
N ASN A 169 0.14 24.36 -6.88
CA ASN A 169 0.74 25.03 -5.72
C ASN A 169 0.21 24.50 -4.38
N ILE A 170 -0.48 23.35 -4.38
CA ILE A 170 -1.00 22.77 -3.14
C ILE A 170 0.14 22.14 -2.32
N PHE A 171 0.16 22.44 -1.03
CA PHE A 171 0.98 21.72 -0.07
C PHE A 171 0.27 20.42 0.31
N VAL A 172 0.98 19.29 0.23
CA VAL A 172 0.44 17.98 0.59
C VAL A 172 1.24 17.37 1.72
N ARG A 173 0.59 17.15 2.87
CA ARG A 173 1.06 16.26 3.94
C ARG A 173 0.41 14.90 3.76
N PHE A 174 1.21 13.90 3.45
CA PHE A 174 0.77 12.51 3.37
C PHE A 174 1.07 11.80 4.69
N ILE A 175 0.06 11.17 5.28
CA ILE A 175 0.19 10.36 6.47
C ILE A 175 -0.44 9.01 6.24
N SER A 176 0.33 7.94 6.40
CA SER A 176 -0.26 6.62 6.57
C SER A 176 -0.34 6.28 8.06
N LEU A 177 -1.46 5.69 8.48
CA LEU A 177 -1.58 5.16 9.84
C LEU A 177 -0.48 4.12 10.10
N THR A 178 -0.20 3.27 9.11
CA THR A 178 0.79 2.20 9.27
C THR A 178 1.68 2.00 8.06
N LYS A 179 2.94 1.63 8.26
CA LYS A 179 3.84 1.15 7.20
C LYS A 179 3.98 -0.36 7.25
N ASN A 180 3.87 -1.03 6.12
CA ASN A 180 4.31 -2.41 6.01
C ASN A 180 5.84 -2.43 5.99
N LYS A 181 6.45 -3.05 7.01
CA LYS A 181 7.90 -3.19 7.15
C LYS A 181 8.58 -3.81 5.92
N TYR A 182 7.84 -4.60 5.16
CA TYR A 182 8.37 -5.33 4.01
C TYR A 182 7.85 -4.82 2.66
N GLY A 183 7.27 -3.62 2.64
CA GLY A 183 6.85 -2.94 1.42
C GLY A 183 5.51 -3.43 0.84
N GLY A 184 4.93 -4.55 1.28
CA GLY A 184 3.60 -4.93 0.77
C GLY A 184 3.28 -6.40 0.87
N ILE A 185 2.03 -6.69 0.51
CA ILE A 185 1.47 -8.04 0.29
C ILE A 185 2.19 -8.66 -0.91
N HIS A 186 2.20 -9.98 -0.99
CA HIS A 186 2.72 -10.75 -2.12
C HIS A 186 2.19 -10.18 -3.44
N LYS A 187 3.08 -10.02 -4.43
CA LYS A 187 2.74 -9.47 -5.75
C LYS A 187 3.18 -10.40 -6.86
N PHE A 188 2.38 -10.51 -7.90
CA PHE A 188 2.77 -11.25 -9.09
C PHE A 188 3.79 -10.44 -9.91
N TYR A 189 4.88 -11.10 -10.30
CA TYR A 189 5.89 -10.55 -11.19
C TYR A 189 6.24 -11.54 -12.29
N ASP A 190 6.46 -11.00 -13.49
CA ASP A 190 7.09 -11.70 -14.59
C ASP A 190 8.56 -11.95 -14.28
N CYS A 191 8.87 -13.22 -14.04
CA CYS A 191 10.20 -13.71 -13.74
C CYS A 191 10.83 -14.39 -14.95
N ARG A 192 12.14 -14.25 -15.08
CA ARG A 192 12.94 -14.91 -16.11
C ARG A 192 14.19 -15.53 -15.48
N ILE A 193 14.67 -16.60 -16.07
CA ILE A 193 15.87 -17.30 -15.59
C ILE A 193 17.10 -16.44 -15.85
N SER A 194 17.95 -16.25 -14.84
CA SER A 194 19.22 -15.55 -15.03
C SER A 194 20.07 -16.26 -16.10
N LYS A 195 20.71 -15.49 -16.98
CA LYS A 195 21.64 -16.03 -17.99
C LYS A 195 22.99 -16.42 -17.39
N TYR A 196 23.29 -15.92 -16.19
CA TYR A 196 24.59 -16.04 -15.54
C TYR A 196 24.44 -16.79 -14.23
N ASP A 197 25.19 -17.89 -14.08
CA ASP A 197 25.33 -18.69 -12.86
C ASP A 197 24.03 -18.84 -12.08
N ALA A 198 22.98 -19.28 -12.78
CA ALA A 198 21.64 -19.29 -12.20
C ALA A 198 21.40 -20.51 -11.29
N TYR A 199 22.04 -21.64 -11.57
CA TYR A 199 21.82 -22.88 -10.83
C TYR A 199 22.84 -23.04 -9.69
N HIS A 200 22.35 -23.27 -8.48
CA HIS A 200 23.17 -23.42 -7.27
C HIS A 200 22.75 -24.66 -6.49
N ILE A 201 23.70 -25.34 -5.88
CA ILE A 201 23.45 -26.39 -4.88
C ILE A 201 23.97 -25.84 -3.55
N SER A 202 23.12 -25.82 -2.53
CA SER A 202 23.51 -25.41 -1.18
C SER A 202 24.32 -26.49 -0.46
N ASP A 203 24.98 -26.13 0.65
CA ASP A 203 25.77 -27.07 1.46
C ASP A 203 24.93 -28.25 1.99
N ASN A 204 23.61 -28.06 2.12
CA ASN A 204 22.67 -29.09 2.56
C ASN A 204 22.14 -29.96 1.41
N GLY A 205 22.60 -29.73 0.17
CA GLY A 205 22.18 -30.46 -1.03
C GLY A 205 20.95 -29.90 -1.75
N ASP A 206 20.29 -28.87 -1.19
CA ASP A 206 19.12 -28.26 -1.83
C ASP A 206 19.54 -27.44 -3.04
N ALA A 207 18.90 -27.71 -4.19
CA ALA A 207 19.15 -26.98 -5.42
C ALA A 207 18.28 -25.72 -5.50
N SER A 208 18.79 -24.68 -6.16
CA SER A 208 18.04 -23.46 -6.45
C SER A 208 18.39 -22.89 -7.81
N ILE A 209 17.46 -22.14 -8.39
CA ILE A 209 17.65 -21.37 -9.62
C ILE A 209 17.37 -19.89 -9.33
N ASP A 210 18.31 -19.02 -9.70
CA ASP A 210 18.14 -17.56 -9.66
C ASP A 210 17.24 -17.10 -10.81
N LEU A 211 16.14 -16.45 -10.43
CA LEU A 211 15.24 -15.74 -11.33
C LEU A 211 15.41 -14.23 -11.12
N TYR A 212 15.22 -13.45 -12.18
CA TYR A 212 15.13 -12.00 -12.09
C TYR A 212 13.74 -11.51 -12.49
N PHE A 213 13.32 -10.42 -11.87
CA PHE A 213 12.10 -9.69 -12.18
C PHE A 213 12.38 -8.19 -12.13
N TYR A 214 11.48 -7.37 -12.69
CA TYR A 214 11.63 -5.92 -12.64
C TYR A 214 10.63 -5.31 -11.65
N LYS A 215 11.13 -4.51 -10.73
CA LYS A 215 10.33 -3.69 -9.82
C LYS A 215 10.73 -2.23 -10.01
N ASN A 216 9.79 -1.39 -10.44
CA ASN A 216 10.01 0.04 -10.69
C ASN A 216 11.25 0.27 -11.60
N ASP A 217 11.31 -0.45 -12.71
CA ASP A 217 12.41 -0.43 -13.69
C ASP A 217 13.79 -0.88 -13.15
N LYS A 218 13.85 -1.41 -11.92
CA LYS A 218 15.05 -2.00 -11.33
C LYS A 218 14.96 -3.53 -11.39
N ALA A 219 16.04 -4.15 -11.86
CA ALA A 219 16.17 -5.60 -11.84
C ALA A 219 16.40 -6.08 -10.38
N GLU A 220 15.54 -6.99 -9.94
CA GLU A 220 15.59 -7.64 -8.64
C GLU A 220 15.78 -9.15 -8.84
N ARG A 221 16.26 -9.84 -7.80
CA ARG A 221 16.57 -11.28 -7.86
C ARG A 221 15.82 -12.06 -6.80
N VAL A 222 15.31 -13.23 -7.18
CA VAL A 222 14.68 -14.20 -6.28
C VAL A 222 15.17 -15.61 -6.61
N LYS A 223 15.16 -16.51 -5.62
CA LYS A 223 15.50 -17.93 -5.79
C LYS A 223 14.24 -18.78 -5.80
N ILE A 224 14.14 -19.70 -6.75
CA ILE A 224 13.25 -20.86 -6.65
C ILE A 224 14.06 -22.06 -6.17
N TRP A 225 13.56 -22.77 -5.15
CA TRP A 225 14.23 -23.91 -4.52
C TRP A 225 13.64 -25.24 -5.02
N SER A 226 14.39 -26.33 -4.89
CA SER A 226 14.03 -27.66 -5.40
C SER A 226 12.76 -28.26 -4.82
N ASN A 227 12.28 -27.74 -3.68
CA ASN A 227 11.03 -28.14 -3.06
C ASN A 227 9.79 -27.44 -3.65
N HIS A 228 9.96 -26.42 -4.49
CA HIS A 228 8.86 -25.70 -5.12
C HIS A 228 8.26 -26.53 -6.29
N ASN A 229 6.94 -26.55 -6.42
CA ASN A 229 6.22 -27.36 -7.43
C ASN A 229 6.64 -27.08 -8.88
N LEU A 230 6.90 -25.82 -9.23
CA LEU A 230 7.40 -25.38 -10.55
C LEU A 230 8.91 -25.52 -10.76
N PHE A 231 9.67 -26.01 -9.78
CA PHE A 231 11.13 -26.08 -9.89
C PHE A 231 11.58 -26.94 -11.08
N GLN A 232 10.98 -28.12 -11.27
CA GLN A 232 11.39 -29.03 -12.33
C GLN A 232 11.14 -28.43 -13.73
N GLU A 233 10.01 -27.74 -13.92
CA GLU A 233 9.72 -27.06 -15.19
C GLU A 233 10.74 -25.96 -15.49
N ILE A 234 11.11 -25.19 -14.47
CA ILE A 234 12.11 -24.13 -14.60
C ILE A 234 13.50 -24.72 -14.83
N LYS A 235 13.85 -25.81 -14.15
CA LYS A 235 15.11 -26.52 -14.36
C LYS A 235 15.21 -27.06 -15.79
N ASP A 236 14.16 -27.70 -16.30
CA ASP A 236 14.12 -28.18 -17.69
C ASP A 236 14.26 -27.02 -18.68
N THR A 237 13.66 -25.88 -18.37
CA THR A 237 13.79 -24.65 -19.18
C THR A 237 15.22 -24.11 -19.13
N TYR A 238 15.86 -24.09 -17.96
CA TYR A 238 17.26 -23.70 -17.77
C TYR A 238 18.20 -24.63 -18.56
N ASP A 239 18.04 -25.94 -18.42
CA ASP A 239 18.85 -26.96 -19.11
C ASP A 239 18.73 -26.82 -20.65
N LYS A 240 17.55 -26.43 -21.14
CA LYS A 240 17.28 -26.13 -22.56
C LYS A 240 17.67 -24.70 -22.99
N LYS A 241 18.30 -23.92 -22.11
CA LYS A 241 18.71 -22.51 -22.35
C LYS A 241 17.55 -21.58 -22.73
N GLY A 242 16.35 -21.85 -22.22
CA GLY A 242 15.12 -21.08 -22.48
C GLY A 242 15.01 -19.76 -21.71
N PHE A 243 16.07 -18.94 -21.66
CA PHE A 243 16.17 -17.76 -20.79
C PHE A 243 15.15 -16.63 -21.05
N ASN A 244 14.45 -16.67 -22.19
CA ASN A 244 13.41 -15.69 -22.52
C ASN A 244 12.00 -16.11 -22.07
N LYS A 245 11.83 -17.37 -21.62
CA LYS A 245 10.56 -17.84 -21.09
C LYS A 245 10.20 -17.06 -19.82
N VAL A 246 8.95 -16.62 -19.74
CA VAL A 246 8.40 -15.87 -18.61
C VAL A 246 7.66 -16.84 -17.71
N PHE A 247 7.88 -16.69 -16.40
CA PHE A 247 7.17 -17.39 -15.34
C PHE A 247 6.56 -16.33 -14.43
N GLU A 248 5.26 -16.41 -14.18
CA GLU A 248 4.60 -15.48 -13.26
C GLU A 248 4.65 -16.05 -11.85
N PHE A 249 5.17 -15.28 -10.89
CA PHE A 249 5.26 -15.70 -9.49
C PHE A 249 4.73 -14.64 -8.54
N SER A 250 3.99 -15.09 -7.54
CA SER A 250 3.70 -14.31 -6.34
C SER A 250 4.97 -14.19 -5.50
N ILE A 251 5.53 -12.99 -5.37
CA ILE A 251 6.80 -12.71 -4.68
C ILE A 251 6.59 -11.67 -3.58
N TYR A 252 7.30 -11.85 -2.47
CA TYR A 252 7.32 -10.91 -1.35
C TYR A 252 8.73 -10.74 -0.79
N LYS A 253 8.98 -9.63 -0.07
CA LYS A 253 10.26 -9.37 0.60
C LYS A 253 10.21 -9.87 2.04
N LYS A 254 11.20 -10.64 2.47
CA LYS A 254 11.35 -11.10 3.85
C LYS A 254 11.89 -10.02 4.77
N GLN A 255 11.84 -10.32 6.08
CA GLN A 255 12.39 -9.46 7.12
C GLN A 255 13.89 -9.21 7.00
N ASN A 256 14.63 -10.19 6.47
CA ASN A 256 16.05 -10.11 6.22
C ASN A 256 16.40 -9.43 4.88
N GLY A 257 15.41 -8.86 4.18
CA GLY A 257 15.60 -8.09 2.95
C GLY A 257 15.69 -8.93 1.67
N TYR A 258 15.64 -10.26 1.75
CA TYR A 258 15.64 -11.13 0.57
C TYR A 258 14.23 -11.33 0.01
N TRP A 259 14.13 -11.41 -1.32
CA TRP A 259 12.89 -11.79 -1.99
C TRP A 259 12.64 -13.30 -1.85
N GLN A 260 11.38 -13.69 -1.73
CA GLN A 260 10.92 -15.08 -1.74
C GLN A 260 9.70 -15.21 -2.66
N ILE A 261 9.66 -16.34 -3.40
CA ILE A 261 8.46 -16.84 -4.08
C ILE A 261 7.52 -17.48 -3.04
N ASP A 262 6.25 -17.13 -3.13
CA ASP A 262 5.20 -17.71 -2.31
C ASP A 262 4.72 -19.04 -2.89
N ASP A 263 4.53 -20.02 -2.02
CA ASP A 263 4.21 -21.41 -2.41
C ASP A 263 2.68 -21.64 -2.57
N ILE A 264 1.91 -20.63 -3.02
CA ILE A 264 0.44 -20.73 -3.17
C ILE A 264 0.04 -21.85 -4.14
#